data_AF-A0A2T4U1A8-F1
#
_entry.id   AF-A0A2T4U1A8-F1
#
_cell.length_a   1.000
_cell.length_b   1.000
_cell.length_c   1.000
_cell.angle_alpha   90.00
_cell.angle_beta   90.00
_cell.angle_gamma   90.00
#
_symmetry.space_group_name_H-M   'P 1'
#
loop_
_entity.id
_entity.type
_entity.pdbx_description
1 polymer ?
#
loop_
_entity_poly.entity_id
_entity_poly.type
_entity_poly.pdbx_seq_one_letter_code
_entity_poly.pdbx_strand_id
1 'polypeptide(L)' 'MSKSLVSKLPDADMQAAPAALLRAGRRAREIARQTGTAVVVMRDGKLVEETAIEPHQVDEVKEAGKAA' A
#
# COMPACT_ATOMS: atom_id res chain seq x y z
N MET A 1 3.20 1.72 -15.90
CA MET A 1 2.02 1.11 -16.56
C MET A 1 0.82 1.18 -15.62
N SER A 2 -0.01 2.23 -15.69
CA SER A 2 -1.25 2.30 -14.90
C SER A 2 -2.36 1.54 -15.63
N LYS A 3 -2.50 0.25 -15.32
CA LYS A 3 -3.63 -0.54 -15.79
C LYS A 3 -4.91 0.04 -15.19
N SER A 4 -5.89 0.35 -16.05
CA SER A 4 -7.20 0.83 -15.59
C SER A 4 -7.79 -0.18 -14.59
N LEU A 5 -8.19 0.30 -13.40
CA LEU A 5 -8.80 -0.52 -12.34
C LEU A 5 -10.27 -0.77 -12.71
N VAL A 6 -10.49 -1.55 -13.76
CA VAL A 6 -11.82 -1.93 -14.27
C VAL A 6 -11.97 -3.44 -14.11
N SER A 7 -13.18 -3.86 -13.72
CA SER A 7 -13.49 -5.28 -13.61
C SER A 7 -13.39 -5.92 -15.00
N LYS A 8 -12.90 -7.16 -15.05
CA LYS A 8 -12.87 -7.96 -16.28
C LYS A 8 -14.01 -8.97 -16.36
N LEU A 9 -14.85 -9.02 -15.33
CA LEU A 9 -16.03 -9.88 -15.33
C LEU A 9 -17.07 -9.29 -16.29
N PRO A 10 -17.87 -10.14 -16.97
CA PRO A 10 -19.01 -9.70 -17.76
C PRO A 10 -20.20 -9.26 -16.88
N ASP A 11 -20.14 -9.51 -15.58
CA ASP A 11 -21.16 -9.15 -14.60
C ASP A 11 -21.23 -7.63 -14.42
N ALA A 12 -22.40 -7.06 -14.69
CA ALA A 12 -22.67 -5.63 -14.60
C ALA A 12 -22.55 -5.10 -13.16
N ASP A 13 -22.93 -5.89 -12.15
CA ASP A 13 -22.90 -5.49 -10.75
C ASP A 13 -21.47 -5.41 -10.22
N MET A 14 -20.56 -6.18 -10.83
CA MET A 14 -19.16 -6.24 -10.43
C MET A 14 -18.29 -5.14 -11.06
N GLN A 15 -18.82 -4.32 -11.97
CA GLN A 15 -18.02 -3.31 -12.68
C GLN A 15 -17.41 -2.27 -11.75
N ALA A 16 -18.14 -1.87 -10.71
CA ALA A 16 -17.71 -0.86 -9.74
C ALA A 16 -16.83 -1.42 -8.61
N ALA A 17 -16.67 -2.75 -8.52
CA ALA A 17 -15.97 -3.39 -7.40
C ALA A 17 -14.51 -2.91 -7.23
N PRO A 18 -13.68 -2.78 -8.29
CA PRO A 18 -12.30 -2.30 -8.12
C PRO A 18 -12.23 -0.88 -7.55
N ALA A 19 -13.13 0.01 -8.00
CA ALA A 19 -13.20 1.37 -7.49
C ALA A 19 -13.67 1.41 -6.02
N ALA A 20 -14.62 0.56 -5.64
CA ALA A 20 -15.06 0.41 -4.26
C ALA A 20 -13.93 -0.10 -3.35
N LEU A 21 -13.20 -1.13 -3.77
CA LEU A 21 -12.06 -1.68 -3.04
C LEU A 21 -10.93 -0.66 -2.85
N LEU A 22 -10.63 0.16 -3.88
CA LEU A 22 -9.63 1.22 -3.75
C LEU A 22 -10.03 2.24 -2.68
N ARG A 23 -11.30 2.66 -2.67
CA ARG A 23 -11.83 3.58 -1.64
C ARG A 23 -11.77 2.94 -0.26
N ALA A 24 -12.19 1.67 -0.13
CA ALA A 24 -12.15 0.93 1.12
C ALA A 24 -10.71 0.80 1.66
N GLY A 25 -9.74 0.45 0.80
CA GLY A 25 -8.34 0.34 1.19
C GLY A 25 -7.73 1.68 1.64
N ARG A 26 -8.09 2.80 0.99
CA ARG A 26 -7.68 4.15 1.43
C ARG A 26 -8.23 4.46 2.83
N ARG A 27 -9.53 4.23 3.03
CA ARG A 27 -10.19 4.47 4.32
C ARG A 27 -9.63 3.58 5.43
N ALA A 28 -9.37 2.31 5.14
CA ALA A 28 -8.77 1.38 6.10
C ALA A 28 -7.41 1.88 6.59
N ARG A 29 -6.56 2.39 5.68
CA ARG A 29 -5.27 3.00 6.06
C ARG A 29 -5.42 4.27 6.88
N GLU A 30 -6.40 5.12 6.57
CA GLU A 30 -6.70 6.29 7.40
C GLU A 30 -7.07 5.90 8.83
N ILE A 31 -7.96 4.93 8.97
CA ILE A 31 -8.39 4.42 10.28
C ILE A 31 -7.20 3.79 11.01
N ALA A 32 -6.43 2.95 10.32
CA ALA A 32 -5.23 2.32 10.86
C ALA A 32 -4.22 3.35 11.42
N ARG A 33 -4.05 4.49 10.72
CA ARG A 33 -3.26 5.62 11.24
C ARG A 33 -3.83 6.22 12.52
N GLN A 34 -5.14 6.38 12.59
CA GLN A 34 -5.82 6.99 13.73
C GLN A 34 -5.83 6.06 14.97
N THR A 35 -5.89 4.75 14.75
CA THR A 35 -6.02 3.75 15.83
C THR A 35 -4.70 3.07 16.18
N GLY A 36 -3.61 3.40 15.48
CA GLY A 36 -2.34 2.72 15.64
C GLY A 36 -2.35 1.25 15.22
N THR A 37 -3.32 0.86 14.38
CA THR A 37 -3.41 -0.51 13.87
C THR A 37 -2.41 -0.69 12.73
N ALA A 38 -1.65 -1.78 12.74
CA ALA A 38 -0.72 -2.08 11.66
C ALA A 38 -1.45 -2.56 10.39
N VAL A 39 -0.87 -2.28 9.22
CA VAL A 39 -1.34 -2.79 7.92
C VAL A 39 -0.22 -3.54 7.23
N VAL A 40 -0.50 -4.76 6.78
CA VAL A 40 0.46 -5.54 6.00
C VAL A 40 0.26 -5.28 4.51
N VAL A 41 1.33 -4.91 3.80
CA VAL A 41 1.34 -4.62 2.36
C VAL A 41 2.41 -5.42 1.63
N MET A 42 2.25 -5.57 0.32
CA MET A 42 3.26 -6.15 -0.57
C MET A 42 4.15 -5.04 -1.14
N ARG A 43 5.45 -5.06 -0.86
CA ARG A 43 6.46 -4.18 -1.47
C ARG A 43 7.59 -5.04 -2.03
N ASP A 44 7.91 -4.85 -3.31
CA ASP A 44 8.99 -5.58 -3.99
C ASP A 44 8.93 -7.10 -3.79
N GLY A 45 7.70 -7.65 -3.80
CA GLY A 45 7.43 -9.08 -3.60
C GLY A 45 7.56 -9.58 -2.15
N LYS A 46 7.79 -8.70 -1.17
CA LYS A 46 7.87 -9.03 0.27
C LYS A 46 6.73 -8.43 1.07
N LEU A 47 6.20 -9.19 2.03
CA LEU A 47 5.19 -8.69 2.96
C LEU A 47 5.89 -7.78 3.97
N VAL A 48 5.40 -6.55 4.09
CA VAL A 48 5.91 -5.53 4.99
C VAL A 48 4.76 -5.06 5.87
N GLU A 49 5.00 -5.04 7.18
CA GLU A 49 4.06 -4.48 8.15
C GLU A 49 4.36 -2.98 8.31
N GLU A 50 3.32 -2.15 8.16
CA GLU A 50 3.38 -0.70 8.32
C GLU A 50 2.54 -0.30 9.52
N THR A 51 3.21 0.19 10.57
CA THR A 51 2.56 0.80 11.73
C THR A 51 2.72 2.30 11.63
N ALA A 52 1.59 3.00 11.62
CA ALA A 52 1.53 4.45 11.46
C ALA A 52 1.89 5.26 12.70
N ILE A 53 2.24 4.57 13.78
CA ILE A 53 2.67 5.18 15.03
C ILE A 53 4.16 5.48 14.86
N GLU A 54 4.44 6.73 14.49
CA GLU A 54 5.74 7.40 14.33
C GLU A 54 6.40 7.37 12.93
N PRO A 55 6.86 8.55 12.44
CA PRO A 55 7.62 8.67 11.21
C PRO A 55 9.07 8.24 11.45
N HIS A 56 9.36 6.94 11.40
CA HIS A 56 10.74 6.47 11.31
C HIS A 56 11.20 6.49 9.84
N GLN A 57 12.10 7.45 9.57
CA GLN A 57 12.92 7.60 8.37
C GLN A 57 13.48 6.28 7.84
N VAL A 58 13.29 5.97 6.56
CA VAL A 58 14.11 5.05 5.75
C VAL A 58 13.98 5.54 4.30
N ASP A 59 15.02 5.95 3.57
CA ASP A 59 16.44 5.60 3.65
C ASP A 59 17.36 6.82 3.50
N GLU A 60 18.18 7.08 4.52
CA GLU A 60 19.53 7.59 4.25
C GLU A 60 20.27 6.46 3.51
N VAL A 61 20.50 6.66 2.22
CA VAL A 61 21.47 5.85 1.47
C VAL A 61 22.83 6.17 2.09
N LYS A 62 23.27 5.35 3.04
CA LYS A 62 24.63 5.41 3.56
C LYS A 62 25.58 5.11 2.40
N GLU A 63 26.21 6.16 1.89
CA GLU A 63 27.55 6.06 1.34
C GLU A 63 28.43 5.35 2.38
N ALA A 64 28.79 4.10 2.09
CA ALA A 64 29.92 3.43 2.69
C ALA A 64 30.74 2.89 1.51
N GLY A 65 31.70 3.72 1.08
CA GLY A 65 32.63 3.37 0.03
C GLY A 65 33.56 2.22 0.42
N LYS A 66 34.24 1.66 -0.58
CA LYS A 66 35.59 1.16 -0.38
C LYS A 66 36.39 1.24 -1.67
N ALA A 67 37.51 1.94 -1.56
CA ALA A 67 38.62 1.95 -2.49
C ALA A 67 39.16 0.53 -2.77
N ALA A 68 39.53 0.31 -4.02
CA ALA A 68 40.74 -0.41 -4.44
C ALA A 68 41.06 0.01 -5.88
#